data_AF-A0A1X7JMY8-F1
#
_entry.id   AF-A0A1X7JMY8-F1
#
_cell.length_a   1.000
_cell.length_b   1.000
_cell.length_c   1.000
_cell.angle_alpha   90.00
_cell.angle_beta   90.00
_cell.angle_gamma   90.00
#
_symmetry.space_group_name_H-M   'P 1'
#
loop_
_entity.id
_entity.type
_entity.pdbx_description
1 polymer ?
#
loop_
_entity_poly.entity_id
_entity_poly.type
_entity_poly.pdbx_seq_one_letter_code
_entity_poly.pdbx_strand_id
1 'polypeptide(L)' 'MVTPGDLVRVRPEDVEKQLADILDETPASLPEEADQLTRAHAVLQRALQEGH' A
#
# COMPACT_ATOMS: atom_id res chain seq x y z
N MET A 1 34.76 2.80 1.13
CA MET A 1 34.56 3.65 2.32
C MET A 1 33.52 4.69 1.96
N VAL A 2 32.34 4.66 2.59
CA VAL A 2 31.29 5.66 2.35
C VAL A 2 31.58 6.85 3.27
N THR A 3 31.64 8.06 2.69
CA THR A 3 31.89 9.30 3.42
C THR A 3 30.58 9.85 3.98
N PRO A 4 30.53 10.39 5.22
CA PRO A 4 29.28 10.90 5.81
C PRO A 4 28.67 12.13 5.08
N GLY A 5 29.39 12.72 4.11
CA GLY A 5 28.85 13.72 3.18
C GLY A 5 28.00 13.14 2.04
N ASP A 6 28.04 11.82 1.83
CA ASP A 6 27.19 11.07 0.90
C ASP A 6 25.86 10.63 1.55
N LEU A 7 25.47 11.23 2.69
CA LEU A 7 24.08 11.24 3.13
C LEU A 7 23.30 12.13 2.18
N VAL A 8 23.12 11.60 0.97
CA VAL A 8 22.37 12.12 -0.16
C VAL A 8 21.10 12.73 0.40
N ARG A 9 20.89 14.00 0.09
CA ARG A 9 19.64 14.71 0.34
C ARG A 9 18.51 13.84 -0.23
N VAL A 10 17.82 13.09 0.63
CA VAL A 10 16.77 12.17 0.21
C VAL A 10 15.70 13.01 -0.44
N ARG A 11 15.49 12.83 -1.74
CA ARG A 11 14.42 13.52 -2.45
C ARG A 11 13.13 12.70 -2.23
N PRO A 12 11.95 13.33 -2.26
CA PRO A 12 10.69 12.62 -2.04
C PRO A 12 10.52 11.38 -2.93
N GLU A 13 10.97 11.46 -4.19
CA GLU A 13 10.97 10.34 -5.13
C GLU A 13 11.83 9.14 -4.68
N ASP A 14 12.90 9.38 -3.91
CA ASP A 14 13.78 8.33 -3.39
C ASP A 14 13.13 7.63 -2.18
N VAL A 15 12.18 8.28 -1.50
CA VAL A 15 11.39 7.70 -0.39
C VAL A 15 10.34 6.75 -0.92
N GLU A 16 9.59 7.13 -1.96
CA GLU A 16 8.57 6.27 -2.58
C GLU A 16 9.19 4.96 -3.07
N LYS A 17 10.36 5.04 -3.71
CA LYS A 17 11.11 3.87 -4.14
C LYS A 17 11.57 2.99 -2.98
N GLN A 18 12.14 3.59 -1.93
CA GLN A 18 12.57 2.84 -0.75
C GLN A 18 11.40 2.19 0.00
N LEU A 19 10.24 2.86 0.05
CA LEU A 19 9.03 2.29 0.63
C LEU A 19 8.55 1.08 -0.16
N ALA A 20 8.54 1.15 -1.49
CA ALA A 20 8.21 0.00 -2.33
C ALA A 20 9.19 -1.18 -2.13
N ASP A 21 10.49 -0.89 -2.05
CA ASP A 21 11.53 -1.89 -1.81
C ASP A 21 11.45 -2.52 -0.40
N ILE A 22 11.03 -1.75 0.62
CA ILE A 22 10.90 -2.22 2.01
C ILE A 22 9.64 -3.04 2.21
N LEU A 23 8.53 -2.61 1.60
CA LEU A 23 7.23 -3.24 1.81
C LEU A 23 7.09 -4.52 0.99
N ASP A 24 7.92 -4.74 -0.04
CA ASP A 24 7.83 -5.86 -1.01
C ASP A 24 6.40 -6.09 -1.55
N GLU A 25 5.59 -5.05 -1.43
CA GLU A 25 4.20 -5.00 -1.82
C GLU A 25 4.13 -3.96 -2.93
N THR A 26 3.67 -4.37 -4.10
CA THR A 26 3.25 -3.40 -5.10
C THR A 26 2.11 -2.61 -4.45
N PRO A 27 2.25 -1.29 -4.21
CA PRO A 27 1.18 -0.53 -3.59
C PRO A 27 -0.05 -0.69 -4.47
N ALA A 28 -1.13 -1.25 -3.91
CA ALA A 28 -2.38 -1.39 -4.62
C ALA A 28 -2.77 -0.01 -5.12
N SER A 29 -3.05 0.08 -6.42
CA SER A 29 -3.53 1.32 -6.98
C SER A 29 -4.88 1.68 -6.33
N LEU A 30 -5.19 2.97 -6.19
CA LEU A 30 -6.47 3.41 -5.61
C LEU A 30 -7.71 2.69 -6.19
N PRO A 31 -7.78 2.39 -7.52
CA PRO A 31 -8.86 1.58 -8.06
C PRO A 31 -8.89 0.14 -7.51
N GLU A 32 -7.75 -0.50 -7.34
CA GLU A 32 -7.66 -1.87 -6.80
C GLU A 32 -8.10 -1.92 -5.33
N GLU A 33 -7.75 -0.91 -4.53
CA GLU A 33 -8.22 -0.78 -3.14
C GLU A 33 -9.74 -0.58 -3.08
N ALA A 34 -10.31 0.24 -3.96
CA ALA A 34 -11.75 0.46 -4.03
C ALA A 34 -12.51 -0.83 -4.40
N ASP A 35 -11.97 -1.62 -5.32
CA ASP A 35 -12.51 -2.92 -5.69
C ASP A 35 -12.41 -3.93 -4.54
N GLN A 36 -11.31 -3.94 -3.79
CA GLN A 36 -11.15 -4.78 -2.59
C GLN A 36 -12.17 -4.41 -1.51
N LEU A 37 -12.33 -3.12 -1.23
CA LEU A 37 -13.33 -2.60 -0.28
C LEU A 37 -14.76 -2.97 -0.68
N THR A 38 -15.09 -2.83 -1.97
CA THR A 38 -16.42 -3.19 -2.50
C THR A 38 -16.71 -4.68 -2.31
N ARG A 39 -15.73 -5.56 -2.59
CA ARG A 39 -15.89 -7.00 -2.36
C ARG A 39 -16.05 -7.33 -0.88
N ALA A 40 -15.22 -6.74 -0.01
CA ALA A 40 -15.31 -6.95 1.44
C ALA A 40 -16.68 -6.52 1.99
N HIS A 41 -17.19 -5.37 1.54
CA HIS A 41 -18.50 -4.88 1.92
C HIS A 41 -19.64 -5.81 1.49
N ALA A 42 -19.58 -6.34 0.27
CA ALA A 42 -20.59 -7.29 -0.24
C ALA A 42 -20.61 -8.60 0.56
N VAL A 43 -19.44 -9.13 0.92
CA VAL A 43 -19.34 -10.34 1.78
C VAL A 43 -19.92 -10.08 3.16
N LEU A 44 -19.59 -8.93 3.77
CA LEU A 44 -20.12 -8.55 5.08
C LEU A 44 -21.64 -8.35 5.05
N GLN A 45 -22.17 -7.65 4.04
CA GLN A 45 -23.62 -7.48 3.88
C GLN A 45 -24.33 -8.83 3.74
N ARG A 46 -23.76 -9.75 2.96
CA ARG A 46 -24.32 -11.09 2.79
C ARG A 46 -24.30 -11.87 4.10
N ALA A 47 -23.21 -11.85 4.85
CA ALA A 47 -23.11 -12.51 6.14
C ALA A 47 -24.12 -11.95 7.15
N LEU A 48 -24.37 -10.64 7.14
CA LEU A 48 -25.41 -10.01 7.96
C LEU A 48 -26.82 -10.44 7.54
N GLN A 49 -27.08 -10.62 6.24
CA GLN A 49 -28.39 -11.06 5.75
C GLN A 49 -28.65 -12.54 6.01
N GLU A 50 -27.63 -13.40 5.96
CA GLU A 50 -27.75 -14.84 6.23
C GLU A 50 -27.77 -15.18 7.73
N GLY A 51 -27.31 -14.28 8.60
CA GLY A 51 -27.31 -14.42 10.05
C GLY A 51 -28.57 -13.90 10.76
N HIS A 52 -29.57 -13.43 10.01
CA HIS A 52 -30.89 -12.98 10.46
C HIS A 52 -31.98 -13.93 9.97
#